data_AF-A0A656GCH0-F1
#
_entry.id   AF-A0A656GCH0-F1
#
_cell.length_a   1.000
_cell.length_b   1.000
_cell.length_c   1.000
_cell.angle_alpha   90.00
_cell.angle_beta   90.00
_cell.angle_gamma   90.00
#
_symmetry.space_group_name_H-M   'P 1'
#
loop_
_entity.id
_entity.type
_entity.pdbx_description
1 polymer ?
#
loop_
_entity_poly.entity_id
_entity_poly.type
_entity_poly.pdbx_seq_one_letter_code
_entity_poly.pdbx_strand_id
1 'polypeptide(L)'
;MQRFLSIAMALCIGLTMSLDVNAARFGGGKSMGSAPTHQTRQAAPSTPAAAPNAAGRPAPAASGASRWLGPLAGIAAGGLLASMFMGDGFNGLQLFDILIMGLIAFLIFRFIARRRQQQQPKMAAAGAPYQRESSQPAQNPIFGSSSPASAAPVINAPAWFNEERFLEAARGHFQSLQQHWDANEMDKIAEFVTPQMLQFLKKERADLGDGFQSTYIDNLQVQLDGVDDRADKTIATLTFSGVSKSSRFDQGEVFSESWNMERPQGDNQPWLVAGIRQNG
;
A
#
# COMPACT_ATOMS: atom_id res chain seq x y z
N MET A 1 33.77 -21.02 35.01
CA MET A 1 33.91 -19.93 34.02
C MET A 1 33.13 -20.21 32.74
N GLN A 2 33.46 -21.25 31.95
CA GLN A 2 32.81 -21.51 30.64
C GLN A 2 31.29 -21.73 30.71
N ARG A 3 30.78 -22.47 31.70
CA ARG A 3 29.34 -22.71 31.87
C ARG A 3 28.54 -21.44 32.22
N PHE A 4 29.13 -20.52 32.99
CA PHE A 4 28.52 -19.23 33.30
C PHE A 4 28.48 -18.33 32.07
N LEU A 5 29.53 -18.35 31.24
CA LEU A 5 29.60 -17.58 30.00
C LEU A 5 28.58 -18.08 28.97
N SER A 6 28.40 -19.40 28.84
CA SER A 6 27.40 -19.99 27.94
C SER A 6 25.96 -19.70 28.39
N ILE A 7 25.69 -19.70 29.70
CA ILE A 7 24.37 -19.36 30.25
C ILE A 7 24.09 -17.86 30.10
N ALA A 8 25.07 -17.00 30.37
CA ALA A 8 24.94 -15.56 30.15
C ALA A 8 24.76 -15.22 28.66
N MET A 9 25.49 -15.89 27.76
CA MET A 9 25.35 -15.70 26.33
C MET A 9 24.01 -16.23 25.79
N ALA A 10 23.54 -17.38 26.28
CA ALA A 10 22.21 -17.89 25.95
C ALA A 10 21.08 -17.01 26.49
N LEU A 11 21.25 -16.41 27.67
CA LEU A 11 20.32 -15.44 28.24
C LEU A 11 20.29 -14.13 27.43
N CYS A 12 21.47 -13.63 27.02
CA CYS A 12 21.56 -12.46 26.15
C CYS A 12 20.92 -12.71 24.78
N ILE A 13 21.13 -13.89 24.18
CA ILE A 13 20.50 -14.26 22.90
C ILE A 13 18.98 -14.45 23.08
N GLY A 14 18.54 -15.05 24.19
CA GLY A 14 17.13 -15.20 24.54
C GLY A 14 16.40 -13.87 24.73
N LEU A 15 17.04 -12.89 25.38
CA LEU A 15 16.50 -11.53 25.56
C LEU A 15 16.39 -10.75 24.24
N THR A 16 17.26 -11.01 23.26
CA THR A 16 17.18 -10.35 21.95
C THR A 16 16.10 -10.91 21.01
N MET A 17 15.62 -12.13 21.26
CA MET A 17 14.62 -12.80 20.42
C MET A 17 13.16 -12.51 20.82
N SER A 18 12.93 -11.74 21.89
CA SER A 18 11.59 -11.40 22.39
C SER A 18 11.21 -9.92 22.20
N LEU A 19 11.98 -9.15 21.44
CA LEU A 19 11.53 -7.84 20.98
C LEU A 19 10.64 -8.05 19.76
N ASP A 20 9.38 -8.41 20.00
CA ASP A 20 8.32 -8.19 19.02
C ASP A 20 8.19 -6.67 18.83
N VAL A 21 8.97 -6.12 17.91
CA VAL A 21 8.81 -4.73 17.45
C VAL A 21 7.61 -4.72 16.50
N ASN A 22 6.42 -4.82 17.07
CA ASN A 22 5.18 -4.57 16.37
C ASN A 22 4.91 -3.06 16.47
N ALA A 23 5.57 -2.31 15.57
CA ALA A 23 5.41 -0.86 15.49
C ALA A 23 4.20 -0.52 14.62
N ALA A 24 3.12 -0.01 15.22
CA ALA A 24 1.95 0.41 14.47
C ALA A 24 2.09 1.86 13.99
N ARG A 25 1.74 2.12 12.73
CA ARG A 25 1.64 3.48 12.16
C ARG A 25 0.72 4.37 13.00
N PHE A 26 0.83 5.69 12.83
CA PHE A 26 -0.09 6.65 13.44
C PHE A 26 -1.56 6.25 13.22
N GLY A 27 -2.36 6.22 14.28
CA GLY A 27 -3.75 5.73 14.22
C GLY A 27 -3.92 4.21 14.19
N GLY A 28 -2.85 3.44 14.40
CA GLY A 28 -2.90 2.00 14.58
C GLY A 28 -3.33 1.20 13.35
N GLY A 29 -3.34 1.81 12.16
CA GLY A 29 -3.95 1.22 10.96
C GLY A 29 -5.47 1.10 11.06
N LYS A 30 -6.11 1.81 11.98
CA LYS A 30 -7.57 1.84 12.13
C LYS A 30 -8.14 3.10 11.50
N SER A 31 -9.44 3.08 11.24
CA SER A 31 -10.17 4.22 10.67
C SER A 31 -10.99 4.92 11.74
N MET A 32 -10.96 6.25 11.79
CA MET A 32 -11.79 7.08 12.65
C MET A 32 -12.16 8.38 11.92
N GLY A 33 -13.39 8.83 12.16
CA GLY A 33 -13.91 10.11 11.66
C GLY A 33 -14.94 9.92 10.57
N SER A 34 -15.49 11.03 10.10
CA SER A 34 -16.44 11.01 8.98
C SER A 34 -15.75 10.55 7.69
N ALA A 35 -16.48 9.84 6.84
CA ALA A 35 -15.99 9.44 5.53
C ALA A 35 -15.52 10.69 4.75
N PRO A 36 -14.35 10.62 4.09
CA PRO A 36 -13.90 11.73 3.27
C PRO A 36 -14.93 12.05 2.18
N THR A 37 -15.20 13.34 1.99
CA THR A 37 -16.17 13.79 0.96
C THR A 37 -15.61 13.56 -0.45
N HIS A 38 -14.29 13.58 -0.58
CA HIS A 38 -13.57 13.32 -1.82
C HIS A 38 -12.65 12.13 -1.59
N GLN A 39 -13.02 10.96 -2.12
CA GLN A 39 -12.17 9.78 -2.05
C GLN A 39 -11.93 9.29 -3.47
N THR A 40 -10.68 9.41 -3.93
CA THR A 40 -10.27 8.77 -5.17
C THR A 40 -10.19 7.27 -4.90
N ARG A 41 -11.18 6.52 -5.34
CA ARG A 41 -11.18 5.06 -5.21
C ARG A 41 -10.05 4.50 -6.07
N GLN A 42 -8.90 4.18 -5.46
CA GLN A 42 -7.86 3.42 -6.14
C GLN A 42 -8.44 2.02 -6.42
N ALA A 43 -8.58 1.69 -7.70
CA ALA A 43 -9.07 0.38 -8.10
C ALA A 43 -8.04 -0.68 -7.69
N ALA A 44 -8.41 -1.53 -6.73
CA ALA A 44 -7.68 -2.76 -6.48
C ALA A 44 -7.67 -3.63 -7.76
N PRO A 45 -6.58 -4.33 -8.10
CA PRO A 45 -6.59 -5.28 -9.21
C PRO A 45 -7.59 -6.39 -8.91
N SER A 46 -8.70 -6.40 -9.65
CA SER A 46 -9.74 -7.42 -9.56
C SER A 46 -9.20 -8.76 -10.08
N THR A 47 -8.95 -9.71 -9.17
CA THR A 47 -8.90 -11.14 -9.52
C THR A 47 -10.29 -11.59 -9.94
N PRO A 48 -10.47 -12.28 -11.09
CA PRO A 48 -11.77 -12.76 -11.52
C PRO A 48 -12.33 -13.79 -10.52
N ALA A 49 -13.47 -13.47 -9.90
CA ALA A 49 -14.22 -14.40 -9.07
C ALA A 49 -14.95 -15.42 -9.97
N ALA A 50 -14.80 -16.71 -9.66
CA ALA A 50 -15.52 -17.79 -10.31
C ALA A 50 -17.01 -17.79 -9.90
N ALA A 51 -17.89 -17.97 -10.88
CA ALA A 51 -19.34 -17.98 -10.70
C ALA A 51 -19.83 -19.21 -9.91
N PRO A 52 -20.89 -19.09 -9.08
CA PRO A 52 -21.49 -20.21 -8.38
C PRO A 52 -22.53 -20.91 -9.27
N ASN A 53 -22.49 -22.24 -9.34
CA ASN A 53 -23.52 -23.05 -9.99
C ASN A 53 -24.12 -24.05 -9.00
N ALA A 54 -25.45 -24.11 -8.95
CA ALA A 54 -26.22 -24.91 -8.00
C ALA A 54 -26.85 -26.18 -8.63
N ALA A 55 -26.75 -27.27 -7.85
CA ALA A 55 -27.67 -28.41 -7.68
C ALA A 55 -27.91 -29.47 -8.80
N GLY A 56 -27.69 -30.76 -8.44
CA GLY A 56 -28.31 -31.96 -9.04
C GLY A 56 -27.53 -33.29 -8.88
N ARG A 57 -28.02 -34.24 -8.07
CA ARG A 57 -27.52 -35.64 -7.79
C ARG A 57 -28.14 -36.69 -8.76
N PRO A 58 -27.86 -38.03 -8.74
CA PRO A 58 -27.06 -38.91 -7.84
C PRO A 58 -26.11 -39.97 -8.51
N ALA A 59 -25.47 -40.82 -7.69
CA ALA A 59 -24.41 -41.85 -7.90
C ALA A 59 -24.95 -43.23 -8.45
N PRO A 60 -24.18 -44.36 -8.67
CA PRO A 60 -22.95 -44.85 -7.97
C PRO A 60 -21.91 -45.73 -8.75
N ALA A 61 -20.83 -46.13 -8.03
CA ALA A 61 -20.10 -47.41 -8.05
C ALA A 61 -18.57 -47.44 -8.38
N ALA A 62 -17.80 -47.77 -7.33
CA ALA A 62 -16.59 -48.60 -7.18
C ALA A 62 -15.37 -48.52 -8.16
N SER A 63 -14.20 -48.19 -7.59
CA SER A 63 -13.03 -49.10 -7.40
C SER A 63 -11.67 -48.40 -7.53
N GLY A 64 -10.70 -48.80 -6.70
CA GLY A 64 -9.28 -48.80 -7.09
C GLY A 64 -8.39 -47.61 -6.70
N ALA A 65 -7.62 -47.83 -5.64
CA ALA A 65 -6.21 -47.44 -5.49
C ALA A 65 -5.78 -45.96 -5.54
N SER A 66 -5.23 -45.51 -4.38
CA SER A 66 -4.00 -44.71 -4.27
C SER A 66 -3.80 -43.54 -5.25
N ARG A 67 -4.32 -42.35 -4.92
CA ARG A 67 -3.91 -41.09 -5.57
C ARG A 67 -3.68 -39.94 -4.57
N TRP A 68 -3.39 -40.26 -3.31
CA TRP A 68 -3.10 -39.27 -2.27
C TRP A 68 -1.60 -39.00 -2.09
N LEU A 69 -0.84 -38.92 -3.19
CA LEU A 69 0.61 -38.67 -3.20
C LEU A 69 1.07 -37.95 -4.49
N GLY A 70 0.27 -36.98 -4.96
CA GLY A 70 0.29 -36.54 -6.36
C GLY A 70 1.08 -35.29 -6.78
N PRO A 71 1.54 -34.37 -5.90
CA PRO A 71 2.48 -33.33 -6.37
C PRO A 71 3.72 -33.05 -5.49
N LEU A 72 3.85 -33.66 -4.31
CA LEU A 72 5.02 -33.40 -3.43
C LEU A 72 6.22 -34.34 -3.66
N ALA A 73 6.06 -35.40 -4.46
CA ALA A 73 7.17 -36.31 -4.77
C ALA A 73 8.17 -35.74 -5.79
N GLY A 74 7.82 -34.70 -6.55
CA GLY A 74 8.70 -34.09 -7.55
C GLY A 74 9.77 -33.14 -6.97
N ILE A 75 9.47 -32.47 -5.85
CA ILE A 75 10.39 -31.50 -5.23
C ILE A 75 11.46 -32.21 -4.39
N ALA A 76 11.12 -33.33 -3.75
CA ALA A 76 12.07 -34.07 -2.91
C ALA A 76 13.16 -34.81 -3.73
N ALA A 77 12.86 -35.23 -4.96
CA ALA A 77 13.85 -35.86 -5.85
C ALA A 77 14.76 -34.83 -6.56
N GLY A 78 14.26 -33.62 -6.84
CA GLY A 78 15.04 -32.55 -7.47
C GLY A 78 16.08 -31.93 -6.52
N GLY A 79 15.78 -31.84 -5.22
CA GLY A 79 16.71 -31.30 -4.22
C GLY A 79 17.91 -32.20 -3.94
N LEU A 80 17.74 -33.53 -3.96
CA LEU A 80 18.82 -34.47 -3.71
C LEU A 80 19.78 -34.60 -4.91
N LEU A 81 19.28 -34.57 -6.15
CA LEU A 81 20.13 -34.55 -7.35
C LEU A 81 20.90 -33.22 -7.49
N ALA A 82 20.28 -32.08 -7.15
CA ALA A 82 20.96 -30.80 -7.10
C ALA A 82 22.07 -30.76 -6.04
N SER A 83 21.86 -31.40 -4.88
CA SER A 83 22.89 -31.46 -3.83
C SER A 83 24.07 -32.40 -4.16
N MET A 84 23.88 -33.41 -4.99
CA MET A 84 24.97 -34.26 -5.49
C MET A 84 25.76 -33.63 -6.64
N PHE A 85 25.13 -32.74 -7.42
CA PHE A 85 25.79 -32.06 -8.53
C PHE A 85 26.41 -30.70 -8.14
N MET A 86 25.90 -30.07 -7.08
CA MET A 86 26.35 -28.79 -6.53
C MET A 86 27.09 -29.01 -5.20
N GLY A 87 27.82 -30.12 -5.10
CA GLY A 87 28.40 -30.64 -3.86
C GLY A 87 29.90 -30.92 -3.95
N ASP A 88 30.61 -30.39 -4.94
CA ASP A 88 32.06 -30.22 -4.94
C ASP A 88 32.44 -29.40 -6.18
N GLY A 89 33.28 -28.37 -6.06
CA GLY A 89 33.75 -27.61 -7.23
C GLY A 89 33.72 -26.09 -7.13
N PHE A 90 34.09 -25.51 -5.99
CA PHE A 90 34.64 -24.14 -5.96
C PHE A 90 36.04 -24.14 -6.62
N ASN A 91 36.10 -24.34 -7.93
CA ASN A 91 37.31 -24.21 -8.74
C ASN A 91 37.06 -23.24 -9.90
N GLY A 92 37.07 -21.95 -9.56
CA GLY A 92 37.09 -20.84 -10.52
C GLY A 92 35.79 -20.67 -11.31
N LEU A 93 35.56 -19.45 -11.76
CA LEU A 93 34.46 -19.12 -12.69
C LEU A 93 34.63 -19.96 -13.98
N GLN A 94 33.92 -21.09 -14.07
CA GLN A 94 33.92 -21.92 -15.26
C GLN A 94 33.21 -21.18 -16.40
N LEU A 95 33.67 -21.42 -17.63
CA LEU A 95 33.08 -20.86 -18.86
C LEU A 95 31.56 -21.15 -18.95
N PHE A 96 31.10 -22.23 -18.31
CA PHE A 96 29.71 -22.61 -18.21
C PHE A 96 28.85 -21.64 -17.38
N ASP A 97 29.38 -21.10 -16.28
CA ASP A 97 28.68 -20.10 -15.45
C ASP A 97 28.54 -18.76 -16.17
N ILE A 98 29.56 -18.37 -16.94
CA ILE A 98 29.54 -17.16 -17.77
C ILE A 98 28.50 -17.30 -18.89
N LEU A 99 28.34 -18.49 -19.47
CA LEU A 99 27.31 -18.77 -20.48
C LEU A 99 25.89 -18.72 -19.88
N ILE A 100 25.70 -19.26 -18.67
CA ILE A 100 24.41 -19.18 -17.96
C ILE A 100 24.08 -17.73 -17.59
N MET A 101 25.05 -16.97 -17.07
CA MET A 101 24.87 -15.54 -16.77
C MET A 101 24.60 -14.71 -18.03
N GLY A 102 25.27 -15.03 -19.15
CA GLY A 102 25.01 -14.43 -20.46
C GLY A 102 23.61 -14.74 -20.99
N LEU A 103 23.13 -15.98 -20.82
CA LEU A 103 21.76 -16.39 -21.18
C LEU A 103 20.72 -15.64 -20.33
N ILE A 104 20.94 -15.52 -19.03
CA ILE A 104 20.05 -14.79 -18.12
C ILE A 104 20.01 -13.29 -18.50
N ALA A 105 21.16 -12.67 -18.73
CA ALA A 105 21.24 -11.27 -19.18
C ALA A 105 20.53 -11.05 -20.54
N PHE A 106 20.70 -11.99 -21.48
CA PHE A 106 20.03 -11.97 -22.78
C PHE A 106 18.50 -12.08 -22.64
N LEU A 107 17.99 -12.95 -21.77
CA LEU A 107 16.56 -13.08 -21.51
C LEU A 107 15.97 -11.81 -20.88
N ILE A 108 16.68 -11.19 -19.94
CA ILE A 108 16.26 -9.90 -19.33
C ILE A 108 16.24 -8.79 -20.38
N PHE A 109 17.29 -8.65 -21.18
CA PHE A 109 17.38 -7.62 -22.21
C PHE A 109 16.32 -7.80 -23.31
N ARG A 110 16.10 -9.05 -23.76
CA ARG A 110 15.05 -9.41 -24.72
C ARG A 110 13.66 -9.04 -24.19
N PHE A 111 13.39 -9.28 -22.91
CA PHE A 111 12.10 -8.99 -22.30
C PHE A 111 11.84 -7.48 -22.18
N ILE A 112 12.86 -6.69 -21.81
CA ILE A 112 12.77 -5.22 -21.75
C ILE A 112 12.62 -4.60 -23.15
N ALA A 113 13.37 -5.11 -24.13
CA ALA A 113 13.28 -4.65 -25.52
C ALA A 113 11.90 -4.92 -26.14
N ARG A 114 11.30 -6.08 -25.85
CA ARG A 114 9.94 -6.43 -26.29
C ARG A 114 8.87 -5.52 -25.67
N ARG A 115 9.08 -5.08 -24.43
CA ARG A 115 8.16 -4.17 -23.71
C ARG A 115 8.23 -2.73 -24.23
N ARG A 116 9.40 -2.28 -24.72
CA ARG A 116 9.57 -0.97 -25.37
C ARG A 116 8.99 -0.91 -26.79
N GLN A 117 8.88 -2.03 -27.49
CA GLN A 117 8.32 -2.08 -28.85
C GLN A 117 6.78 -1.96 -28.89
N GLN A 118 6.10 -2.10 -27.74
CA GLN A 118 4.65 -1.87 -27.59
C GLN A 118 4.29 -0.43 -27.20
N GLN A 119 5.26 0.49 -27.06
CA GLN A 119 5.05 1.90 -26.73
C GLN A 119 5.56 2.85 -27.82
N GLN A 120 5.22 2.60 -29.09
CA GLN A 120 5.32 3.63 -30.12
C GLN A 120 3.98 4.39 -30.25
N PRO A 121 3.89 5.66 -29.80
CA PRO A 121 2.77 6.52 -30.14
C PRO A 121 2.86 6.92 -31.62
N LYS A 122 1.83 6.54 -32.39
CA LYS A 122 1.64 7.02 -33.77
C LYS A 122 1.30 8.51 -33.73
N MET A 123 2.18 9.35 -34.26
CA MET A 123 1.87 10.74 -34.61
C MET A 123 0.89 10.75 -35.79
N ALA A 124 -0.28 11.37 -35.60
CA ALA A 124 -1.24 11.66 -36.66
C ALA A 124 -1.20 13.18 -36.94
N ALA A 125 -0.82 13.53 -38.17
CA ALA A 125 -0.81 14.90 -38.66
C ALA A 125 -2.08 15.19 -39.48
N ALA A 126 -2.75 16.27 -39.07
CA ALA A 126 -3.54 17.27 -39.81
C ALA A 126 -4.28 16.91 -41.11
N GLY A 127 -5.59 17.23 -41.13
CA GLY A 127 -6.34 17.44 -42.36
C GLY A 127 -7.87 17.54 -42.21
N ALA A 128 -8.35 18.67 -41.66
CA ALA A 128 -9.50 19.52 -42.10
C ALA A 128 -10.86 18.92 -42.59
N PRO A 129 -11.95 19.73 -42.61
CA PRO A 129 -13.21 19.39 -41.94
C PRO A 129 -14.39 19.16 -42.90
N TYR A 130 -15.45 18.47 -42.47
CA TYR A 130 -16.79 18.71 -43.00
C TYR A 130 -17.89 18.52 -41.95
N GLN A 131 -18.87 19.38 -42.14
CA GLN A 131 -20.00 19.79 -41.32
C GLN A 131 -21.23 18.89 -41.52
N ARG A 132 -22.27 19.15 -40.70
CA ARG A 132 -23.70 18.79 -40.85
C ARG A 132 -24.09 17.61 -39.95
N GLU A 133 -25.21 17.58 -39.23
CA GLU A 133 -26.28 18.50 -38.81
C GLU A 133 -27.19 17.61 -37.92
N SER A 134 -27.85 18.20 -36.94
CA SER A 134 -29.07 17.73 -36.24
C SER A 134 -29.36 16.23 -36.16
N SER A 135 -29.53 15.71 -34.95
CA SER A 135 -30.84 15.22 -34.47
C SER A 135 -30.72 14.58 -33.10
N GLN A 136 -31.43 15.19 -32.14
CA GLN A 136 -31.76 14.58 -30.87
C GLN A 136 -32.89 13.57 -31.11
N PRO A 137 -32.80 12.38 -30.51
CA PRO A 137 -33.94 11.92 -29.74
C PRO A 137 -33.50 11.44 -28.36
N ALA A 138 -34.27 11.86 -27.36
CA ALA A 138 -34.28 11.24 -26.05
C ALA A 138 -34.76 9.79 -26.16
N GLN A 139 -33.96 8.84 -25.69
CA GLN A 139 -34.36 7.47 -25.41
C GLN A 139 -33.43 6.90 -24.34
N ASN A 140 -33.97 6.74 -23.13
CA ASN A 140 -33.36 5.97 -22.06
C ASN A 140 -33.21 4.50 -22.49
N PRO A 141 -32.04 3.88 -22.31
CA PRO A 141 -31.94 2.45 -22.07
C PRO A 141 -31.69 2.21 -20.57
N ILE A 142 -32.71 1.65 -19.94
CA ILE A 142 -32.58 0.77 -18.78
C ILE A 142 -31.59 -0.35 -19.17
N PHE A 143 -30.65 -0.65 -18.26
CA PHE A 143 -29.58 -1.66 -18.37
C PHE A 143 -28.39 -1.33 -19.28
N GLY A 144 -27.32 -0.83 -18.64
CA GLY A 144 -25.99 -0.71 -19.24
C GLY A 144 -24.99 -0.33 -18.16
N SER A 145 -24.14 -1.28 -17.77
CA SER A 145 -23.01 -1.10 -16.85
C SER A 145 -22.04 -0.05 -17.39
N SER A 146 -22.29 1.21 -17.06
CA SER A 146 -21.29 2.27 -17.15
C SER A 146 -20.43 2.15 -15.91
N SER A 147 -19.16 1.80 -16.09
CA SER A 147 -18.16 2.08 -15.08
C SER A 147 -18.25 3.57 -14.77
N PRO A 148 -18.39 3.99 -13.49
CA PRO A 148 -18.36 5.41 -13.18
C PRO A 148 -17.01 5.92 -13.67
N ALA A 149 -17.04 6.83 -14.65
CA ALA A 149 -15.88 7.67 -14.92
C ALA A 149 -15.50 8.29 -13.58
N SER A 150 -14.26 8.06 -13.12
CA SER A 150 -13.73 8.66 -11.90
C SER A 150 -14.02 10.15 -11.98
N ALA A 151 -14.97 10.63 -11.18
CA ALA A 151 -15.28 12.04 -11.11
C ALA A 151 -13.97 12.76 -10.76
N ALA A 152 -13.57 13.73 -11.58
CA ALA A 152 -12.42 14.56 -11.26
C ALA A 152 -12.62 15.12 -9.85
N PRO A 153 -11.55 15.17 -9.02
CA PRO A 153 -11.65 15.68 -7.66
C PRO A 153 -12.28 17.08 -7.72
N VAL A 154 -13.41 17.24 -7.01
CA VAL A 154 -14.08 18.53 -6.90
C VAL A 154 -13.25 19.35 -5.92
N ILE A 155 -12.39 20.22 -6.45
CA ILE A 155 -11.57 21.15 -5.66
C ILE A 155 -12.36 22.46 -5.57
N ASN A 156 -13.12 22.63 -4.49
CA ASN A 156 -13.70 23.91 -4.10
C ASN A 156 -12.73 24.61 -3.12
N ALA A 157 -11.55 24.96 -3.64
CA ALA A 157 -10.49 25.55 -2.83
C ALA A 157 -10.67 27.08 -2.69
N PRO A 158 -10.42 27.63 -1.49
CA PRO A 158 -10.34 29.07 -1.28
C PRO A 158 -9.25 29.72 -2.15
N ALA A 159 -9.42 31.00 -2.50
CA ALA A 159 -8.43 31.72 -3.32
C ALA A 159 -7.04 31.85 -2.68
N TRP A 160 -6.95 31.76 -1.35
CA TRP A 160 -5.69 31.79 -0.61
C TRP A 160 -5.00 30.42 -0.53
N PHE A 161 -5.68 29.33 -0.90
CA PHE A 161 -5.16 27.97 -0.78
C PHE A 161 -4.15 27.68 -1.88
N ASN A 162 -2.97 27.19 -1.49
CA ASN A 162 -1.92 26.77 -2.40
C ASN A 162 -1.67 25.26 -2.22
N GLU A 163 -2.06 24.48 -3.22
CA GLU A 163 -1.97 23.02 -3.19
C GLU A 163 -0.52 22.52 -3.03
N GLU A 164 0.43 23.07 -3.80
CA GLU A 164 1.82 22.60 -3.79
C GLU A 164 2.46 22.77 -2.40
N ARG A 165 2.31 23.96 -1.81
CA ARG A 165 2.81 24.24 -0.45
C ARG A 165 2.08 23.41 0.60
N PHE A 166 0.79 23.16 0.40
CA PHE A 166 0.00 22.33 1.31
C PHE A 166 0.47 20.87 1.29
N LEU A 167 0.72 20.30 0.11
CA LEU A 167 1.22 18.93 -0.05
C LEU A 167 2.63 18.75 0.50
N GLU A 168 3.51 19.73 0.31
CA GLU A 168 4.85 19.72 0.91
C GLU A 168 4.77 19.76 2.44
N ALA A 169 3.97 20.67 3.00
CA ALA A 169 3.76 20.77 4.43
C ALA A 169 3.12 19.49 5.01
N ALA A 170 2.13 18.90 4.31
CA ALA A 170 1.48 17.67 4.72
C ALA A 170 2.45 16.49 4.83
N ARG A 171 3.43 16.39 3.92
CA ARG A 171 4.47 15.35 3.97
C ARG A 171 5.34 15.49 5.23
N GLY A 172 5.80 16.70 5.53
CA GLY A 172 6.59 16.96 6.75
C GLY A 172 5.78 16.72 8.02
N HIS A 173 4.51 17.11 8.00
CA HIS A 173 3.58 16.94 9.11
C HIS A 173 3.32 15.46 9.41
N PHE A 174 3.08 14.64 8.38
CA PHE A 174 2.94 13.19 8.50
C PHE A 174 4.16 12.55 9.18
N GLN A 175 5.36 12.89 8.73
CA GLN A 175 6.60 12.35 9.32
C GLN A 175 6.78 12.78 10.78
N SER A 176 6.46 14.04 11.09
CA SER A 176 6.55 14.57 12.46
C SER A 176 5.56 13.87 13.40
N LEU A 177 4.31 13.68 12.97
CA LEU A 177 3.31 12.93 13.73
C LEU A 177 3.73 11.48 13.95
N GLN A 178 4.31 10.81 12.96
CA GLN A 178 4.83 9.45 13.13
C GLN A 178 5.96 9.39 14.17
N GLN A 179 6.86 10.37 14.19
CA GLN A 179 7.94 10.45 15.19
C GLN A 179 7.39 10.66 16.60
N HIS A 180 6.46 11.60 16.79
CA HIS A 180 5.82 11.85 18.08
C HIS A 180 4.97 10.66 18.53
N TRP A 181 4.30 9.99 17.60
CA TRP A 181 3.58 8.76 17.87
C TRP A 181 4.52 7.68 18.38
N ASP A 182 5.62 7.42 17.67
CA ASP A 182 6.58 6.40 18.05
C ASP A 182 7.18 6.66 19.44
N ALA A 183 7.52 7.92 19.71
CA ALA A 183 8.04 8.41 20.99
C ALA A 183 6.99 8.53 22.12
N ASN A 184 5.72 8.24 21.84
CA ASN A 184 4.60 8.39 22.80
C ASN A 184 4.41 9.82 23.33
N GLU A 185 4.69 10.84 22.52
CA GLU A 185 4.59 12.25 22.89
C GLU A 185 3.17 12.79 22.63
N MET A 186 2.18 12.27 23.36
CA MET A 186 0.75 12.62 23.13
C MET A 186 0.46 14.12 23.29
N ASP A 187 1.20 14.82 24.16
CA ASP A 187 1.05 16.26 24.34
C ASP A 187 1.45 17.05 23.08
N LYS A 188 2.43 16.55 22.32
CA LYS A 188 2.83 17.13 21.03
C LYS A 188 1.83 16.83 19.94
N ILE A 189 1.31 15.60 19.91
CA ILE A 189 0.26 15.21 18.94
C ILE A 189 -1.01 16.05 19.13
N ALA A 190 -1.36 16.39 20.38
CA ALA A 190 -2.54 17.18 20.71
C ALA A 190 -2.60 18.56 20.02
N GLU A 191 -1.46 19.13 19.63
CA GLU A 191 -1.38 20.42 18.93
C GLU A 191 -1.84 20.33 17.46
N PHE A 192 -1.89 19.13 16.89
CA PHE A 192 -2.07 18.89 15.46
C PHE A 192 -3.33 18.09 15.12
N VAL A 193 -4.08 17.65 16.13
CA VAL A 193 -5.26 16.82 15.94
C VAL A 193 -6.46 17.43 16.66
N THR A 194 -7.66 17.09 16.22
CA THR A 194 -8.86 17.52 16.93
C THR A 194 -8.96 16.83 18.30
N PRO A 195 -9.69 17.41 19.28
CA PRO A 195 -9.87 16.77 20.58
C PRO A 195 -10.47 15.35 20.49
N GLN A 196 -11.35 15.11 19.52
CA GLN A 196 -11.95 13.80 19.27
C GLN A 196 -10.91 12.80 18.74
N MET A 197 -10.05 13.25 17.82
CA MET A 197 -8.92 12.46 17.31
C MET A 197 -7.90 12.15 18.40
N LEU A 198 -7.59 13.10 19.27
CA LEU A 198 -6.69 12.87 20.40
C LEU A 198 -7.18 11.74 21.32
N GLN A 199 -8.47 11.71 21.64
CA GLN A 199 -9.02 10.66 22.51
C GLN A 199 -8.94 9.27 21.87
N PHE A 200 -9.23 9.19 20.57
CA PHE A 200 -9.05 7.97 19.79
C PHE A 200 -7.58 7.50 19.82
N LEU A 201 -6.64 8.40 19.51
CA LEU A 201 -5.22 8.10 19.48
C LEU A 201 -4.66 7.68 20.83
N LYS A 202 -5.11 8.31 21.92
CA LYS A 202 -4.73 7.90 23.30
C LYS A 202 -5.16 6.47 23.59
N LYS A 203 -6.36 6.08 23.17
CA LYS A 203 -6.84 4.69 23.32
C LYS A 203 -6.01 3.73 22.48
N GLU A 204 -5.80 4.03 21.20
CA GLU A 204 -4.97 3.21 20.31
C GLU A 204 -3.55 3.04 20.87
N ARG A 205 -2.97 4.11 21.43
CA ARG A 205 -1.64 4.03 22.01
C ARG A 205 -1.62 3.21 23.29
N ALA A 206 -2.63 3.31 24.13
CA ALA A 206 -2.75 2.49 25.33
C ALA A 206 -2.87 0.99 24.98
N ASP A 207 -3.58 0.65 23.90
CA ASP A 207 -3.75 -0.73 23.43
C ASP A 207 -2.42 -1.33 22.91
N LEU A 208 -1.48 -0.52 22.41
CA LEU A 208 -0.15 -0.96 21.98
C LEU A 208 0.80 -1.26 23.15
N GLY A 209 0.50 -0.76 24.35
CA GLY A 209 1.34 -0.91 25.54
C GLY A 209 2.62 -0.08 25.53
N ASP A 210 3.54 -0.42 26.44
CA ASP A 210 4.77 0.37 26.71
C ASP A 210 5.96 -0.01 25.80
N GLY A 211 5.72 -0.85 24.78
CA GLY A 211 6.76 -1.26 23.85
C GLY A 211 7.28 -0.10 23.02
N PHE A 212 8.61 -0.05 22.80
CA PHE A 212 9.20 0.92 21.86
C PHE A 212 8.62 0.71 20.46
N GLN A 213 8.08 1.79 19.90
CA GLN A 213 7.64 1.81 18.52
C GLN A 213 8.72 2.45 17.66
N SER A 214 8.97 1.89 16.48
CA SER A 214 9.86 2.47 15.49
C SER A 214 9.29 2.18 14.12
N THR A 215 8.78 3.21 13.46
CA THR A 215 8.17 3.11 12.13
C THR A 215 9.00 3.89 11.13
N TYR A 216 9.41 3.21 10.06
CA TYR A 216 10.08 3.80 8.91
C TYR A 216 9.13 3.81 7.73
N ILE A 217 9.06 4.94 7.02
CA ILE A 217 8.16 5.12 5.89
C ILE A 217 8.99 5.33 4.63
N ASP A 218 8.97 4.33 3.75
CA ASP A 218 9.64 4.38 2.45
C ASP A 218 8.64 4.78 1.37
N ASN A 219 9.14 5.52 0.37
CA ASN A 219 8.37 5.94 -0.80
C ASN A 219 7.03 6.60 -0.41
N LEU A 220 7.03 7.58 0.50
CA LEU A 220 5.82 8.32 0.84
C LEU A 220 5.36 9.16 -0.38
N GLN A 221 4.14 8.91 -0.86
CA GLN A 221 3.41 9.81 -1.74
C GLN A 221 2.26 10.47 -0.98
N VAL A 222 1.94 11.69 -1.40
CA VAL A 222 0.83 12.47 -0.88
C VAL A 222 0.06 13.01 -2.07
N GLN A 223 -1.25 12.85 -2.05
CA GLN A 223 -2.16 13.37 -3.06
C GLN A 223 -3.28 14.16 -2.38
N LEU A 224 -3.67 15.29 -2.96
CA LEU A 224 -4.87 16.02 -2.56
C LEU A 224 -6.07 15.43 -3.31
N ASP A 225 -7.02 14.88 -2.56
CA ASP A 225 -8.25 14.34 -3.14
C ASP A 225 -9.35 15.39 -3.26
N GLY A 226 -9.34 16.40 -2.38
CA GLY A 226 -10.43 17.36 -2.30
C GLY A 226 -10.13 18.50 -1.33
N VAL A 227 -10.68 19.67 -1.63
CA VAL A 227 -10.79 20.79 -0.69
C VAL A 227 -12.20 21.34 -0.81
N ASP A 228 -12.83 21.57 0.34
CA ASP A 228 -14.18 22.10 0.45
C ASP A 228 -14.16 23.27 1.45
N ASP A 229 -14.40 24.48 0.94
CA ASP A 229 -14.56 25.66 1.79
C ASP A 229 -16.01 25.78 2.27
N ARG A 230 -16.19 25.69 3.60
CA ARG A 230 -17.49 25.82 4.27
C ARG A 230 -17.56 27.11 5.08
N ALA A 231 -18.77 27.46 5.47
CA ALA A 231 -19.05 28.69 6.22
C ALA A 231 -18.27 28.80 7.54
N ASP A 232 -18.00 27.68 8.22
CA ASP A 232 -17.35 27.61 9.52
C ASP A 232 -15.87 27.16 9.46
N LYS A 233 -15.49 26.42 8.42
CA LYS A 233 -14.14 25.87 8.25
C LYS A 233 -13.85 25.45 6.82
N THR A 234 -12.57 25.32 6.50
CA THR A 234 -12.10 24.66 5.28
C THR A 234 -11.73 23.22 5.61
N ILE A 235 -12.16 22.28 4.77
CA ILE A 235 -11.88 20.85 4.90
C ILE A 235 -11.03 20.41 3.72
N ALA A 236 -9.94 19.68 3.99
CA ALA A 236 -9.09 19.10 2.94
C ALA A 236 -8.95 17.59 3.17
N THR A 237 -9.08 16.81 2.10
CA THR A 237 -8.81 15.37 2.12
C THR A 237 -7.50 15.09 1.40
N LEU A 238 -6.58 14.42 2.10
CA LEU A 238 -5.29 13.97 1.58
C LEU A 238 -5.24 12.46 1.58
N THR A 239 -4.68 11.83 0.55
CA THR A 239 -4.31 10.42 0.58
C THR A 239 -2.79 10.28 0.66
N PHE A 240 -2.35 9.55 1.68
CA PHE A 240 -0.97 9.13 1.90
C PHE A 240 -0.82 7.67 1.48
N SER A 241 0.23 7.36 0.72
CA SER A 241 0.58 5.98 0.38
C SER A 241 2.08 5.76 0.46
N GLY A 242 2.50 4.52 0.72
CA GLY A 242 3.91 4.16 0.80
C GLY A 242 4.12 2.77 1.35
N VAL A 243 5.32 2.51 1.88
CA VAL A 243 5.68 1.26 2.55
C VAL A 243 6.10 1.56 3.99
N SER A 244 5.44 0.95 4.96
CA SER A 244 5.78 1.07 6.38
C SER A 244 6.58 -0.12 6.85
N LYS A 245 7.60 0.15 7.66
CA LYS A 245 8.52 -0.86 8.18
C LYS A 245 8.71 -0.67 9.67
N SER A 246 8.73 -1.76 10.42
CA SER A 246 9.12 -1.79 11.84
C SER A 246 10.64 -1.77 12.04
N SER A 247 11.41 -2.05 10.97
CA SER A 247 12.87 -2.03 10.96
C SER A 247 13.42 -1.67 9.58
N ARG A 248 14.62 -1.08 9.52
CA ARG A 248 15.29 -0.72 8.25
C ARG A 248 15.57 -1.92 7.34
N PHE A 249 15.63 -3.13 7.91
CA PHE A 249 15.89 -4.37 7.17
C PHE A 249 14.61 -5.12 6.79
N ASP A 250 13.44 -4.64 7.24
CA ASP A 250 12.15 -5.23 6.90
C ASP A 250 11.77 -4.86 5.44
N GLN A 251 11.06 -5.77 4.78
CA GLN A 251 10.40 -5.51 3.50
C GLN A 251 9.28 -4.48 3.67
N GLY A 252 8.61 -4.50 4.82
CA GLY A 252 7.52 -3.60 5.16
C GLY A 252 6.18 -3.97 4.54
N GLU A 253 5.17 -3.21 4.91
CA GLU A 253 3.79 -3.33 4.48
C GLU A 253 3.38 -2.10 3.65
N VAL A 254 2.85 -2.34 2.46
CA VAL A 254 2.28 -1.27 1.63
C VAL A 254 1.03 -0.74 2.30
N PHE A 255 0.86 0.58 2.31
CA PHE A 255 -0.34 1.21 2.85
C PHE A 255 -0.87 2.32 1.97
N SER A 256 -2.15 2.60 2.16
CA SER A 256 -2.85 3.75 1.61
C SER A 256 -3.89 4.20 2.61
N GLU A 257 -3.82 5.45 3.04
CA GLU A 257 -4.76 6.02 4.00
C GLU A 257 -5.14 7.46 3.63
N SER A 258 -6.40 7.80 3.82
CA SER A 258 -6.92 9.14 3.60
C SER A 258 -7.10 9.86 4.93
N TRP A 259 -6.56 11.06 5.03
CA TRP A 259 -6.65 11.93 6.18
C TRP A 259 -7.60 13.08 5.87
N ASN A 260 -8.50 13.34 6.82
CA ASN A 260 -9.39 14.48 6.78
C ASN A 260 -8.80 15.59 7.66
N MET A 261 -8.41 16.69 7.02
CA MET A 261 -7.85 17.86 7.66
C MET A 261 -8.92 18.95 7.77
N GLU A 262 -8.99 19.63 8.90
CA GLU A 262 -9.85 20.80 9.07
C GLU A 262 -9.05 22.03 9.50
N ARG A 263 -9.46 23.18 8.99
CA ARG A 263 -8.92 24.48 9.38
C ARG A 263 -10.07 25.42 9.69
N PRO A 264 -10.20 25.92 10.93
CA PRO A 264 -11.17 26.95 11.27
C PRO A 264 -11.01 28.20 10.40
N GLN A 265 -12.10 28.92 10.16
CA GLN A 265 -12.02 30.21 9.49
C GLN A 265 -11.25 31.24 10.32
N GLY A 266 -10.57 32.17 9.64
CA GLY A 266 -9.79 33.24 10.23
C GLY A 266 -8.31 33.19 9.90
N ASP A 267 -7.61 34.25 10.30
CA ASP A 267 -6.19 34.40 10.04
C ASP A 267 -5.35 33.50 10.94
N ASN A 268 -4.27 32.94 10.38
CA ASN A 268 -3.28 32.14 11.09
C ASN A 268 -3.83 30.90 11.84
N GLN A 269 -5.01 30.41 11.46
CA GLN A 269 -5.57 29.17 12.02
C GLN A 269 -4.79 27.94 11.53
N PRO A 270 -4.49 26.97 12.42
CA PRO A 270 -3.78 25.75 12.07
C PRO A 270 -4.67 24.77 11.31
N TRP A 271 -4.03 23.86 10.57
CA TRP A 271 -4.68 22.65 10.05
C TRP A 271 -4.60 21.55 11.10
N LEU A 272 -5.73 20.91 11.40
CA LEU A 272 -5.83 19.82 12.37
C LEU A 272 -6.31 18.54 11.69
N VAL A 273 -5.74 17.40 12.09
CA VAL A 273 -6.22 16.08 11.66
C VAL A 273 -7.52 15.75 12.40
N ALA A 274 -8.62 15.66 11.66
CA ALA A 274 -9.95 15.36 12.18
C ALA A 274 -10.38 13.90 11.96
N GLY A 275 -9.77 13.22 10.98
CA GLY A 275 -10.12 11.84 10.63
C GLY A 275 -8.99 11.14 9.89
N ILE A 276 -8.90 9.82 10.05
CA ILE A 276 -7.97 8.94 9.32
C ILE A 276 -8.78 7.75 8.83
N ARG A 277 -8.58 7.33 7.59
CA ARG A 277 -9.27 6.19 7.00
C ARG A 277 -8.30 5.34 6.19
N GLN A 278 -8.29 4.04 6.44
CA GLN A 278 -7.54 3.11 5.59
C GLN A 278 -8.28 2.88 4.27
N ASN A 279 -7.53 2.81 3.16
CA ASN A 279 -8.05 2.62 1.81
C ASN A 279 -7.98 1.18 1.32
N GLY A 280 -7.26 0.29 2.01
CA GLY A 280 -7.10 -1.13 1.68
C GLY A 280 -6.41 -1.89 2.78
#